data_AF-A0A699YZ36-F1
#
_entry.id   AF-A0A699YZ36-F1
#
_cell.length_a   1.000
_cell.length_b   1.000
_cell.length_c   1.000
_cell.angle_alpha   90.00
_cell.angle_beta   90.00
_cell.angle_gamma   90.00
#
_symmetry.space_group_name_H-M   'P 1'
#
loop_
_entity.id
_entity.type
_entity.pdbx_description
1 polymer ?
#
loop_
_entity_poly.entity_id
_entity_poly.type
_entity_poly.pdbx_seq_one_letter_code
_entity_poly.pdbx_strand_id
1 'polypeptide(L)'
;MQAIDHIVNSAAKTLYMSAGDISCPIVFRGPNGAAAGVAAQHSQCFAAWYGSVPGLKVLAPYDSEDARGLMKAAIRDPDPVIFLENELLYGTAFPVTPQASKGQGGHLAHQAR
;
A
#
# COMPACT_ATOMS: atom_id res chain seq x y z
N MET A 1 1.65 16.52 3.14
CA MET A 1 0.65 15.87 4.03
C MET A 1 -0.74 16.48 3.86
N GLN A 2 -1.27 16.55 2.63
CA GLN A 2 -2.54 17.25 2.38
C GLN A 2 -3.78 16.45 2.83
N ALA A 3 -3.76 15.13 2.68
CA ALA A 3 -4.90 14.25 2.95
C ALA A 3 -4.82 13.49 4.30
N ILE A 4 -3.82 13.80 5.15
CA ILE A 4 -3.54 12.98 6.33
C ILE A 4 -4.66 13.03 7.38
N ASP A 5 -5.41 14.12 7.44
CA ASP A 5 -6.57 14.25 8.34
C ASP A 5 -7.65 13.20 8.02
N HIS A 6 -7.98 13.01 6.73
CA HIS A 6 -8.93 12.00 6.31
C HIS A 6 -8.44 10.58 6.63
N ILE A 7 -7.14 10.33 6.49
CA ILE A 7 -6.56 9.03 6.80
C ILE A 7 -6.60 8.75 8.32
N VAL A 8 -6.18 9.72 9.14
CA VAL A 8 -6.02 9.53 10.58
C VAL A 8 -7.33 9.69 11.35
N ASN A 9 -8.07 10.76 11.09
CA ASN A 9 -9.26 11.08 11.88
C ASN A 9 -10.52 10.45 11.30
N SER A 10 -10.66 10.39 9.97
CA SER A 10 -11.85 9.79 9.34
C SER A 10 -11.72 8.29 9.10
N ALA A 11 -10.58 7.76 8.66
CA ALA A 11 -10.47 6.32 8.38
C ALA A 11 -10.08 5.52 9.63
N ALA A 12 -8.89 5.79 10.20
CA ALA A 12 -8.30 4.95 11.26
C ALA A 12 -9.17 4.84 12.52
N LYS A 13 -9.83 5.93 12.92
CA LYS A 13 -10.55 5.99 14.21
C LYS A 13 -12.03 5.58 14.13
N THR A 14 -12.60 5.48 12.93
CA THR A 14 -14.06 5.31 12.77
C THR A 14 -14.59 4.04 13.39
N LEU A 15 -13.90 2.91 13.22
CA LEU A 15 -14.34 1.64 13.83
C LEU A 15 -14.36 1.73 15.36
N TYR A 16 -13.32 2.31 15.96
CA TYR A 16 -13.24 2.48 17.40
C TYR A 16 -14.29 3.48 17.93
N MET A 17 -14.43 4.63 17.27
CA MET A 17 -15.36 5.69 17.69
C MET A 17 -16.83 5.32 17.52
N SER A 18 -17.12 4.47 16.54
CA SER A 18 -18.47 3.90 16.33
C SER A 18 -18.73 2.67 17.19
N ALA A 19 -17.84 2.34 18.14
CA ALA A 19 -17.95 1.13 18.97
C ALA A 19 -18.11 -0.18 18.17
N GLY A 20 -17.54 -0.22 16.95
CA GLY A 20 -17.60 -1.37 16.06
C GLY A 20 -18.69 -1.31 14.97
N ASP A 21 -19.56 -0.30 14.98
CA ASP A 21 -20.72 -0.24 14.07
C ASP A 21 -20.33 0.14 12.62
N ILE A 22 -19.26 0.91 12.44
CA ILE A 22 -18.86 1.44 11.13
C ILE A 22 -17.42 1.02 10.81
N SER A 23 -17.27 0.11 9.86
CA SER A 23 -15.96 -0.25 9.26
C SER A 23 -15.51 0.78 8.22
N CYS A 24 -14.20 0.89 7.98
CA CYS A 24 -13.64 1.71 6.91
C CYS A 24 -12.75 0.88 5.96
N PRO A 25 -13.34 0.07 5.05
CA PRO A 25 -12.58 -0.78 4.13
C PRO A 25 -11.99 0.06 2.99
N ILE A 26 -10.78 0.55 3.17
CA ILE A 26 -10.08 1.40 2.20
C ILE A 26 -8.58 1.10 2.17
N VAL A 27 -8.00 1.11 0.96
CA VAL A 27 -6.55 0.97 0.76
C VAL A 27 -6.00 2.29 0.20
N PHE A 28 -5.09 2.91 0.94
CA PHE A 28 -4.29 4.03 0.46
C PHE A 28 -2.95 3.49 -0.02
N ARG A 29 -2.65 3.64 -1.32
CA ARG A 29 -1.43 3.12 -1.92
C ARG A 29 -0.67 4.17 -2.72
N GLY A 30 0.63 3.98 -2.84
CA GLY A 30 1.51 4.78 -3.69
C GLY A 30 2.99 4.61 -3.35
N PRO A 31 3.88 5.19 -4.17
CA PRO A 31 5.32 5.16 -3.90
C PRO A 31 5.65 5.95 -2.63
N ASN A 32 6.60 5.45 -1.86
CA ASN A 32 7.02 5.96 -0.56
C ASN A 32 8.53 5.77 -0.37
N GLY A 33 9.17 6.76 0.27
CA GLY A 33 10.62 6.73 0.51
C GLY A 33 11.41 7.39 -0.62
N ALA A 34 12.69 7.03 -0.71
CA ALA A 34 13.61 7.66 -1.65
C ALA A 34 13.41 7.18 -3.09
N ALA A 35 13.64 8.08 -4.05
CA ALA A 35 13.71 7.81 -5.47
C ALA A 35 14.89 8.57 -6.11
N ALA A 36 15.13 8.36 -7.41
CA ALA A 36 16.29 8.91 -8.10
C ALA A 36 16.11 10.40 -8.49
N GLY A 37 16.90 11.29 -7.88
CA GLY A 37 16.99 12.69 -8.31
C GLY A 37 15.80 13.58 -7.95
N VAL A 38 14.95 13.17 -7.01
CA VAL A 38 13.65 13.83 -6.74
C VAL A 38 13.67 14.86 -5.58
N ALA A 39 14.84 15.07 -4.97
CA ALA A 39 15.07 16.03 -3.87
C ALA A 39 14.19 15.80 -2.63
N ALA A 40 14.17 16.77 -1.70
CA ALA A 40 13.66 16.58 -0.34
C ALA A 40 12.15 16.33 -0.24
N GLN A 41 11.32 17.00 -1.06
CA GLN A 41 9.85 16.92 -0.96
C GLN A 41 9.25 15.63 -1.56
N HIS A 42 10.04 14.84 -2.28
CA HIS A 42 9.61 13.60 -2.94
C HIS A 42 10.37 12.36 -2.45
N SER A 43 11.18 12.47 -1.39
CA SER A 43 12.01 11.37 -0.87
C SER A 43 11.61 10.90 0.54
N GLN A 44 10.46 11.35 1.04
CA GLN A 44 10.04 11.12 2.42
C GLN A 44 9.46 9.71 2.59
N CYS A 45 9.91 8.99 3.63
CA CYS A 45 9.28 7.76 4.08
C CYS A 45 8.28 8.05 5.21
N PHE A 46 7.02 7.64 5.02
CA PHE A 46 5.92 7.84 5.97
C PHE A 46 5.63 6.61 6.84
N ALA A 47 6.43 5.54 6.75
CA ALA A 47 6.18 4.29 7.48
C ALA A 47 6.06 4.51 9.00
N ALA A 48 6.98 5.28 9.60
CA ALA A 48 6.93 5.56 11.04
C ALA A 48 5.72 6.42 11.43
N TRP A 49 5.36 7.40 10.60
CA TRP A 49 4.19 8.26 10.84
C TRP A 49 2.91 7.44 10.87
N TYR A 50 2.62 6.69 9.80
CA TYR A 50 1.41 5.86 9.76
C TYR A 50 1.46 4.70 10.76
N GLY A 51 2.63 4.11 10.98
CA GLY A 51 2.79 3.01 11.95
C GLY A 51 2.54 3.43 13.40
N SER A 52 2.60 4.74 13.70
CA SER A 52 2.30 5.28 15.02
C SER A 52 0.81 5.55 15.27
N VAL A 53 -0.06 5.38 14.26
CA VAL A 53 -1.49 5.70 14.35
C VAL A 53 -2.31 4.43 14.59
N PRO A 54 -2.96 4.27 15.77
CA PRO A 54 -3.87 3.16 16.03
C PRO A 54 -5.05 3.14 15.04
N GLY A 55 -5.44 1.93 14.62
CA GLY A 55 -6.51 1.72 13.66
C GLY A 55 -6.06 1.67 12.20
N LEU A 56 -4.79 2.02 11.89
CA LEU A 56 -4.19 1.76 10.58
C LEU A 56 -3.41 0.44 10.57
N LYS A 57 -3.50 -0.29 9.45
CA LYS A 57 -2.56 -1.36 9.11
C LYS A 57 -1.57 -0.81 8.08
N VAL A 58 -0.27 -0.94 8.32
CA VAL A 58 0.78 -0.36 7.44
C VAL A 58 1.65 -1.45 6.86
N LEU A 59 1.72 -1.50 5.54
CA LEU A 59 2.45 -2.49 4.76
C LEU A 59 3.49 -1.80 3.88
N ALA A 60 4.67 -2.41 3.75
CA ALA A 60 5.73 -1.96 2.87
C ALA A 60 6.33 -3.18 2.14
N PRO A 61 5.80 -3.55 0.95
CA PRO A 61 6.27 -4.73 0.22
C PRO A 61 7.68 -4.52 -0.34
N TYR A 62 8.43 -5.63 -0.46
CA TYR A 62 9.76 -5.62 -1.09
C TYR A 62 9.73 -6.22 -2.50
N ASP A 63 9.27 -7.45 -2.66
CA ASP A 63 9.33 -8.17 -3.94
C ASP A 63 7.97 -8.26 -4.66
N SER A 64 7.97 -8.94 -5.81
CA SER A 64 6.76 -9.13 -6.62
C SER A 64 5.70 -10.01 -5.95
N GLU A 65 6.09 -10.97 -5.11
CA GLU A 65 5.13 -11.84 -4.40
C GLU A 65 4.51 -11.12 -3.22
N ASP A 66 5.30 -10.39 -2.44
CA ASP A 66 4.86 -9.49 -1.39
C ASP A 66 3.86 -8.49 -1.95
N ALA A 67 4.24 -7.77 -3.01
CA ALA A 67 3.38 -6.76 -3.62
C ALA A 67 2.02 -7.35 -4.03
N ARG A 68 2.01 -8.51 -4.71
CA ARG A 68 0.77 -9.16 -5.15
C ARG A 68 -0.04 -9.73 -3.98
N GLY A 69 0.61 -10.45 -3.08
CA GLY A 69 -0.03 -11.16 -1.96
C GLY A 69 -0.63 -10.18 -0.97
N LEU A 70 0.18 -9.23 -0.52
CA LEU A 70 -0.22 -8.20 0.43
C LEU A 70 -1.25 -7.25 -0.16
N MET A 71 -1.17 -6.86 -1.45
CA MET A 71 -2.21 -6.02 -2.06
C MET A 71 -3.57 -6.74 -2.10
N LYS A 72 -3.58 -8.03 -2.45
CA LYS A 72 -4.82 -8.82 -2.43
C LYS A 72 -5.37 -9.00 -1.02
N ALA A 73 -4.51 -9.12 -0.01
CA ALA A 73 -4.91 -9.16 1.39
C ALA A 73 -5.49 -7.80 1.82
N ALA A 74 -4.81 -6.70 1.52
CA ALA A 74 -5.21 -5.34 1.85
C ALA A 74 -6.59 -4.98 1.27
N ILE A 75 -6.85 -5.31 0.00
CA ILE A 75 -8.15 -5.06 -0.65
C ILE A 75 -9.31 -5.82 0.03
N ARG A 76 -9.03 -6.96 0.65
CA ARG A 76 -10.04 -7.79 1.33
C ARG A 76 -10.18 -7.47 2.81
N ASP A 77 -9.32 -6.62 3.33
CA ASP A 77 -9.30 -6.27 4.74
C ASP A 77 -10.45 -5.27 5.04
N PRO A 78 -11.21 -5.46 6.13
CA PRO A 78 -12.30 -4.55 6.49
C PRO A 78 -11.81 -3.23 7.11
N ASP A 79 -10.53 -3.13 7.46
CA ASP A 79 -9.91 -1.98 8.12
C ASP A 79 -9.10 -1.13 7.12
N PRO A 80 -8.79 0.13 7.44
CA PRO A 80 -7.98 0.97 6.57
C PRO A 80 -6.52 0.51 6.51
N VAL A 81 -6.04 0.28 5.29
CA VAL A 81 -4.67 -0.19 5.01
C VAL A 81 -3.87 0.88 4.27
N ILE A 82 -2.65 1.15 4.76
CA ILE A 82 -1.64 1.94 4.08
C ILE A 82 -0.65 1.00 3.40
N PHE A 83 -0.52 1.13 2.09
CA PHE A 83 0.33 0.29 1.25
C PHE A 83 1.44 1.13 0.62
N LEU A 84 2.61 1.10 1.27
CA LEU A 84 3.77 1.95 0.97
C LEU A 84 4.72 1.24 -0.01
N GLU A 85 4.54 1.49 -1.30
CA GLU A 85 5.35 0.90 -2.37
C GLU A 85 6.71 1.61 -2.49
N ASN A 86 7.69 0.98 -3.15
CA ASN A 86 8.96 1.61 -3.45
C ASN A 86 9.12 1.80 -4.97
N GLU A 87 9.26 3.05 -5.41
CA GLU A 87 9.35 3.40 -6.83
C GLU A 87 10.51 2.68 -7.54
N LEU A 88 11.66 2.56 -6.87
CA LEU A 88 12.86 1.94 -7.45
C LEU A 88 12.66 0.45 -7.74
N LEU A 89 11.67 -0.19 -7.12
CA LEU A 89 11.40 -1.62 -7.28
C LEU A 89 10.40 -1.92 -8.39
N TYR A 90 9.67 -0.93 -8.93
CA TYR A 90 8.65 -1.18 -9.97
C TYR A 90 9.21 -1.82 -11.25
N GLY A 91 10.43 -1.46 -11.64
CA GLY A 91 11.12 -2.02 -12.81
C GLY A 91 11.96 -3.26 -12.51
N THR A 92 12.02 -3.71 -11.24
CA THR A 92 12.90 -4.81 -10.83
C THR A 92 12.18 -6.15 -10.99
N ALA A 93 12.79 -7.07 -11.74
CA ALA A 93 12.29 -8.43 -11.87
C ALA A 93 12.72 -9.28 -10.66
N PHE A 94 11.76 -9.97 -10.05
CA PHE A 94 12.00 -10.93 -8.98
C PHE A 94 11.60 -12.35 -9.42
N PRO A 95 12.30 -13.40 -8.93
CA PRO A 95 11.81 -14.76 -9.06
C PRO A 95 10.42 -14.89 -8.42
N VAL A 96 9.48 -15.53 -9.12
CA VAL A 96 8.13 -15.79 -8.61
C VAL A 96 7.80 -17.27 -8.70
N THR A 97 7.13 -17.79 -7.68
CA THR A 97 6.62 -19.15 -7.64
C THR A 97 5.55 -19.37 -8.73
N PRO A 98 5.40 -20.60 -9.25
CA PRO A 98 4.32 -20.93 -10.19
C PRO A 98 2.91 -20.59 -9.66
N GLN A 99 2.72 -20.63 -8.35
CA GLN A 99 1.47 -20.29 -7.67
C GLN A 99 1.23 -18.77 -7.71
N ALA A 100 2.28 -17.97 -7.57
CA ALA A 100 2.19 -16.52 -7.70
C ALA A 100 1.95 -16.07 -9.14
N SER A 101 2.50 -16.78 -10.14
CA SER A 101 2.34 -16.44 -11.56
C SER A 101 0.95 -16.78 -12.15
N LYS A 102 0.20 -17.71 -11.54
CA LYS A 102 -1.13 -18.21 -11.98
C LYS A 102 -2.30 -17.20 -12.02
N GLY A 103 -2.03 -15.89 -12.09
CA GLY A 103 -3.04 -14.84 -12.31
C GLY A 103 -2.62 -13.73 -13.29
N GLN A 104 -1.44 -13.84 -13.93
CA GLN A 104 -0.92 -12.81 -14.84
C GLN A 104 -1.41 -12.97 -16.30
N GLY A 105 -2.06 -14.08 -16.64
CA GLY A 105 -2.34 -14.51 -18.02
C GLY A 105 -3.43 -13.77 -18.81
N GLY A 106 -3.81 -12.55 -18.45
CA GLY A 106 -4.96 -11.86 -19.09
C GLY A 106 -4.75 -10.42 -19.55
N HIS A 107 -3.69 -9.71 -19.14
CA HIS A 107 -3.67 -8.24 -19.34
C HIS A 107 -2.33 -7.62 -19.81
N LEU A 108 -1.22 -8.35 -19.74
CA LEU A 108 0.11 -7.78 -20.04
C LEU A 108 0.52 -7.83 -21.53
N ALA A 109 -0.35 -8.32 -22.42
CA ALA A 109 -0.03 -8.38 -23.85
C ALA A 109 -0.04 -7.01 -24.56
N HIS A 110 -0.45 -5.90 -23.91
CA HIS A 110 -0.78 -4.65 -24.62
C HIS A 110 -0.01 -3.38 -24.20
N GLN A 111 0.90 -3.44 -23.22
CA GLN A 111 1.59 -2.25 -22.70
C GLN A 111 3.13 -2.27 -22.80
N ALA A 112 3.67 -3.12 -23.67
CA ALA A 112 5.06 -3.01 -24.11
C ALA A 112 5.08 -2.71 -25.63
N ARG A 113 4.72 -1.48 -25.99
CA ARG A 113 5.04 -0.83 -27.26
C ARG A 113 5.28 0.65 -27.01
#